data_AF-A0A0Q2QSG5-F1
#
_entry.id   AF-A0A0Q2QSG5-F1
#
_cell.length_a   1.000
_cell.length_b   1.000
_cell.length_c   1.000
_cell.angle_alpha   90.00
_cell.angle_beta   90.00
_cell.angle_gamma   90.00
#
_symmetry.space_group_name_H-M   'P 1'
#
loop_
_entity.id
_entity.type
_entity.pdbx_description
1 polymer ?
#
loop_
_entity_poly.entity_id
_entity_poly.type
_entity_poly.pdbx_seq_one_letter_code
_entity_poly.pdbx_strand_id
1 'polypeptide(L)'
;MQEWYRSRALYEAVLKLVNSGKVKEAIEMAGGIPDKVIRSKAFSHIAVEVARKSPNYKEALNHAIEAALDIENHEESTKALMSLAFEFLNMGKPDDALHISRYITDLSNRSKVEAEVALALAKAGNISEAMEIINGILDEDVKTWAMSRLASQL
;
A
#
# COMPACT_ATOMS: atom_id res chain seq x y z
N MET A 1 17.66 0.50 -21.99
CA MET A 1 17.86 1.96 -21.85
C MET A 1 16.66 2.76 -22.36
N GLN A 2 16.17 2.53 -23.60
CA GLN A 2 14.97 3.23 -24.13
C GLN A 2 13.70 3.00 -23.31
N GLU A 3 13.50 1.77 -22.82
CA GLU A 3 12.32 1.39 -22.04
C GLU A 3 12.23 2.12 -20.69
N TRP A 4 13.35 2.29 -20.01
CA TRP A 4 13.41 3.05 -18.75
C TRP A 4 13.04 4.52 -18.96
N TYR A 5 13.61 5.17 -19.98
CA TYR A 5 13.29 6.57 -20.28
C TYR A 5 11.83 6.74 -20.69
N ARG A 6 11.28 5.82 -21.49
CA ARG A 6 9.85 5.82 -21.85
C ARG A 6 8.97 5.66 -20.62
N SER A 7 9.28 4.70 -19.76
CA SER A 7 8.54 4.45 -18.52
C SER A 7 8.59 5.67 -17.60
N ARG A 8 9.75 6.31 -17.48
CA ARG A 8 9.94 7.51 -16.69
C ARG A 8 9.13 8.69 -17.23
N ALA A 9 9.14 8.92 -18.54
CA ALA A 9 8.37 10.00 -19.17
C ALA A 9 6.85 9.80 -18.99
N LEU A 10 6.37 8.57 -19.15
CA LEU A 10 4.96 8.22 -18.90
C LEU A 10 4.59 8.42 -17.43
N TYR A 11 5.45 8.01 -16.49
CA TYR A 11 5.26 8.25 -15.07
C TYR A 11 5.14 9.76 -14.76
N GLU A 12 6.02 10.60 -15.30
CA GLU A 12 5.94 12.05 -15.12
C GLU A 12 4.65 12.66 -15.70
N ALA A 13 4.17 12.12 -16.82
CA ALA A 13 2.86 12.50 -17.38
C ALA A 13 1.71 12.10 -16.44
N VAL A 14 1.75 10.89 -15.88
CA VAL A 14 0.77 10.42 -14.87
C VAL A 14 0.70 11.40 -13.69
N LEU A 15 1.85 11.81 -13.12
CA LEU A 15 1.87 12.76 -12.00
C LEU A 15 1.16 14.07 -12.35
N LYS A 16 1.42 14.62 -13.54
CA LYS A 16 0.78 15.86 -14.01
C LYS A 16 -0.73 15.70 -14.20
N LEU A 17 -1.17 14.56 -14.74
CA LEU A 17 -2.60 14.27 -14.94
C LEU A 17 -3.34 14.16 -13.61
N VAL A 18 -2.77 13.45 -12.62
CA VAL A 18 -3.33 13.33 -11.27
C VAL A 18 -3.47 14.69 -10.60
N ASN A 19 -2.44 15.53 -10.68
CA ASN A 19 -2.46 16.90 -10.13
C ASN A 19 -3.52 17.79 -10.80
N SER A 20 -3.83 17.51 -12.07
CA SER A 20 -4.85 18.23 -12.84
C SER A 20 -6.26 17.64 -12.67
N GLY A 21 -6.44 16.62 -11.82
CA GLY A 21 -7.73 15.95 -11.60
C GLY A 21 -8.16 14.99 -12.72
N LYS A 22 -7.29 14.74 -13.71
CA LYS A 22 -7.54 13.85 -14.87
C LYS A 22 -7.23 12.40 -14.52
N VAL A 23 -7.98 11.85 -13.57
CA VAL A 23 -7.71 10.53 -12.98
C VAL A 23 -7.86 9.41 -14.00
N LYS A 24 -8.87 9.46 -14.88
CA LYS A 24 -9.09 8.41 -15.89
C LYS A 24 -7.94 8.34 -16.89
N GLU A 25 -7.51 9.49 -17.38
CA GLU A 25 -6.37 9.60 -18.29
C GLU A 25 -5.06 9.19 -17.59
N ALA A 26 -4.91 9.48 -16.29
CA ALA A 26 -3.77 9.02 -15.51
C ALA A 26 -3.72 7.49 -15.40
N ILE A 27 -4.87 6.84 -15.17
CA ILE A 27 -4.99 5.36 -15.11
C ILE A 27 -4.62 4.74 -16.46
N GLU A 28 -5.16 5.27 -17.57
CA GLU A 28 -4.82 4.79 -18.92
C GLU A 28 -3.32 4.94 -19.21
N MET A 29 -2.75 6.10 -18.89
CA MET A 29 -1.33 6.38 -19.09
C MET A 29 -0.44 5.49 -18.23
N ALA A 30 -0.83 5.22 -16.97
CA ALA A 30 -0.11 4.32 -16.07
C ALA A 30 -0.12 2.88 -16.60
N GLY A 31 -1.24 2.41 -17.16
CA GLY A 31 -1.34 1.10 -17.80
C GLY A 31 -0.37 0.93 -18.98
N GLY A 32 -0.06 2.02 -19.68
CA GLY A 32 0.89 2.04 -20.79
C GLY A 32 2.38 2.02 -20.40
N ILE A 33 2.72 2.05 -19.11
CA ILE A 33 4.11 2.03 -18.63
C ILE A 33 4.69 0.61 -18.80
N PRO A 34 5.78 0.43 -19.58
CA PRO A 34 6.40 -0.89 -19.78
C PRO A 34 7.07 -1.47 -18.53
N ASP A 35 7.87 -0.66 -17.83
CA ASP A 35 8.56 -1.08 -16.61
C ASP A 35 7.54 -1.28 -15.47
N LYS A 36 7.40 -2.52 -15.02
CA LYS A 36 6.39 -2.93 -14.05
C LYS A 36 6.55 -2.27 -12.68
N VAL A 37 7.79 -2.02 -12.25
CA VAL A 37 8.06 -1.34 -10.99
C VAL A 37 7.65 0.13 -11.09
N ILE A 38 7.96 0.79 -12.20
CA ILE A 38 7.51 2.18 -12.46
C ILE A 38 5.99 2.23 -12.62
N ARG A 39 5.37 1.24 -13.27
CA ARG A 39 3.91 1.12 -13.42
C ARG A 39 3.22 0.99 -12.07
N SER A 40 3.69 0.09 -11.21
CA SER A 40 3.18 -0.07 -9.85
C SER A 40 3.29 1.25 -9.07
N LYS A 41 4.44 1.93 -9.12
CA LYS A 41 4.62 3.26 -8.51
C LYS A 41 3.61 4.29 -9.04
N ALA A 42 3.33 4.28 -10.35
CA ALA A 42 2.35 5.18 -10.97
C ALA A 42 0.95 4.95 -10.42
N PHE A 43 0.48 3.69 -10.40
CA PHE A 43 -0.83 3.34 -9.87
C PHE A 43 -0.94 3.60 -8.36
N SER A 44 0.11 3.30 -7.58
CA SER A 44 0.16 3.64 -6.15
C SER A 44 0.00 5.14 -5.92
N HIS A 45 0.69 5.98 -6.70
CA HIS A 45 0.53 7.43 -6.62
C HIS A 45 -0.90 7.87 -6.96
N ILE A 46 -1.49 7.31 -8.02
CA ILE A 46 -2.90 7.59 -8.38
C ILE A 46 -3.82 7.22 -7.21
N ALA A 47 -3.71 6.00 -6.68
CA ALA A 47 -4.56 5.51 -5.60
C ALA A 47 -4.48 6.41 -4.35
N VAL A 48 -3.27 6.77 -3.94
CA VAL A 48 -3.03 7.65 -2.78
C VAL A 48 -3.65 9.03 -3.00
N GLU A 49 -3.39 9.66 -4.15
CA GLU A 49 -3.90 11.01 -4.41
C GLU A 49 -5.43 11.06 -4.59
N VAL A 50 -6.03 10.03 -5.17
CA VAL A 50 -7.50 9.92 -5.25
C VAL A 50 -8.08 9.71 -3.86
N ALA A 51 -7.47 8.83 -3.04
CA ALA A 51 -7.92 8.54 -1.68
C ALA A 51 -7.87 9.74 -0.73
N ARG A 52 -6.95 10.69 -0.97
CA ARG A 52 -6.88 11.97 -0.25
C ARG A 52 -7.99 12.94 -0.60
N LYS A 53 -8.51 12.88 -1.84
CA LYS A 53 -9.46 13.86 -2.38
C LYS A 53 -10.90 13.38 -2.36
N SER A 54 -11.13 12.07 -2.36
CA SER A 54 -12.44 11.47 -2.54
C SER A 54 -12.54 10.13 -1.81
N PRO A 55 -13.72 9.75 -1.29
CA PRO A 55 -13.97 8.40 -0.77
C PRO A 55 -14.06 7.34 -1.87
N ASN A 56 -14.24 7.73 -3.14
CA ASN A 56 -14.39 6.84 -4.28
C ASN A 56 -13.03 6.47 -4.90
N TYR A 57 -12.12 5.89 -4.11
CA TYR A 57 -10.76 5.51 -4.54
C TYR A 57 -10.54 4.01 -4.70
N LYS A 58 -11.55 3.18 -4.36
CA LYS A 58 -11.40 1.71 -4.33
C LYS A 58 -10.97 1.11 -5.67
N GLU A 59 -11.47 1.64 -6.78
CA GLU A 59 -11.04 1.23 -8.12
C GLU A 59 -9.55 1.55 -8.36
N ALA A 60 -9.10 2.75 -8.00
CA ALA A 60 -7.70 3.13 -8.11
C ALA A 60 -6.80 2.28 -7.20
N LEU A 61 -7.26 1.96 -5.99
CA LEU A 61 -6.56 1.06 -5.07
C LEU A 61 -6.42 -0.35 -5.66
N ASN A 62 -7.47 -0.90 -6.26
CA ASN A 62 -7.41 -2.21 -6.91
C ASN A 62 -6.36 -2.22 -8.03
N HIS A 63 -6.32 -1.19 -8.89
CA HIS A 63 -5.28 -1.07 -9.91
C HIS A 63 -3.86 -1.00 -9.33
N ALA A 64 -3.68 -0.33 -8.18
CA ALA A 64 -2.38 -0.28 -7.51
C ALA A 64 -1.95 -1.66 -6.96
N ILE A 65 -2.89 -2.41 -6.37
CA ILE A 65 -2.64 -3.79 -5.91
C ILE A 65 -2.32 -4.71 -7.09
N GLU A 66 -3.14 -4.69 -8.15
CA GLU A 66 -2.91 -5.47 -9.37
C GLU A 66 -1.55 -5.18 -9.99
N ALA A 67 -1.19 -3.89 -10.11
CA ALA A 67 0.09 -3.49 -10.68
C ALA A 67 1.29 -3.89 -9.80
N ALA A 68 1.13 -3.90 -8.46
CA ALA A 68 2.15 -4.40 -7.56
C ALA A 68 2.33 -5.93 -7.70
N LEU A 69 1.23 -6.67 -7.79
CA LEU A 69 1.23 -8.13 -7.97
C LEU A 69 1.78 -8.59 -9.33
N ASP A 70 1.72 -7.75 -10.35
CA ASP A 70 2.24 -8.06 -11.68
C ASP A 70 3.79 -7.97 -11.76
N ILE A 71 4.47 -7.39 -10.76
CA ILE A 71 5.93 -7.34 -10.70
C ILE A 71 6.50 -8.76 -10.57
N GLU A 72 7.39 -9.18 -11.49
CA GLU A 72 7.92 -10.56 -11.47
C GLU A 72 8.80 -10.86 -10.25
N ASN A 73 9.56 -9.87 -9.79
CA ASN A 73 10.42 -10.04 -8.62
C ASN A 73 9.56 -9.97 -7.34
N HIS A 74 9.41 -11.10 -6.65
CA HIS A 74 8.59 -11.22 -5.44
C HIS A 74 9.00 -10.25 -4.31
N GLU A 75 10.28 -9.95 -4.17
CA GLU A 75 10.76 -8.99 -3.18
C GLU A 75 10.31 -7.56 -3.53
N GLU A 76 10.41 -7.17 -4.79
CA GLU A 76 9.94 -5.86 -5.27
C GLU A 76 8.41 -5.75 -5.23
N SER A 77 7.68 -6.81 -5.58
CA SER A 77 6.22 -6.90 -5.40
C SER A 77 5.84 -6.71 -3.92
N THR A 78 6.54 -7.40 -3.01
CA THR A 78 6.30 -7.29 -1.56
C THR A 78 6.57 -5.88 -1.06
N LYS A 79 7.70 -5.28 -1.46
CA LYS A 79 8.03 -3.88 -1.13
C LYS A 79 6.98 -2.91 -1.64
N ALA A 80 6.47 -3.10 -2.86
CA ALA A 80 5.42 -2.25 -3.45
C ALA A 80 4.11 -2.33 -2.65
N LEU A 81 3.65 -3.55 -2.31
CA LEU A 81 2.44 -3.75 -1.50
C LEU A 81 2.60 -3.18 -0.09
N MET A 82 3.74 -3.41 0.57
CA MET A 82 4.01 -2.83 1.90
C MET A 82 4.02 -1.31 1.86
N SER A 83 4.70 -0.73 0.87
CA SER A 83 4.73 0.73 0.69
C SER A 83 3.33 1.29 0.51
N LEU A 84 2.49 0.64 -0.29
CA LEU A 84 1.09 1.04 -0.49
C LEU A 84 0.29 0.92 0.81
N ALA A 85 0.42 -0.19 1.54
CA ALA A 85 -0.27 -0.40 2.81
C ALA A 85 0.09 0.68 3.84
N PHE A 86 1.38 1.02 3.97
CA PHE A 86 1.83 2.05 4.90
C PHE A 86 1.37 3.46 4.50
N GLU A 87 1.32 3.79 3.20
CA GLU A 87 0.72 5.05 2.75
C GLU A 87 -0.76 5.14 3.16
N PHE A 88 -1.54 4.07 2.96
CA PHE A 88 -2.94 4.04 3.39
C PHE A 88 -3.10 4.12 4.91
N LEU A 89 -2.23 3.43 5.66
CA LEU A 89 -2.22 3.54 7.12
C LEU A 89 -1.92 4.98 7.58
N ASN A 90 -0.92 5.64 6.99
CA ASN A 90 -0.55 7.02 7.30
C ASN A 90 -1.65 8.03 6.95
N MET A 91 -2.53 7.69 5.99
CA MET A 91 -3.74 8.46 5.67
C MET A 91 -4.91 8.20 6.64
N GLY A 92 -4.70 7.40 7.70
CA GLY A 92 -5.76 7.03 8.63
C GLY A 92 -6.75 6.02 8.06
N LYS A 93 -6.31 5.15 7.14
CA LYS A 93 -7.13 4.11 6.50
C LYS A 93 -6.62 2.70 6.88
N PRO A 94 -6.75 2.29 8.15
CA PRO A 94 -6.23 1.01 8.64
C PRO A 94 -6.87 -0.21 7.93
N ASP A 95 -8.16 -0.13 7.61
CA ASP A 95 -8.86 -1.20 6.87
C ASP A 95 -8.28 -1.45 5.49
N ASP A 96 -7.89 -0.39 4.78
CA ASP A 96 -7.25 -0.50 3.48
C ASP A 96 -5.85 -1.09 3.60
N ALA A 97 -5.09 -0.69 4.62
CA ALA A 97 -3.77 -1.26 4.90
C ALA A 97 -3.84 -2.77 5.19
N LEU A 98 -4.82 -3.22 5.99
CA LEU A 98 -5.10 -4.64 6.22
C LEU A 98 -5.61 -5.36 4.97
N HIS A 99 -6.40 -4.68 4.15
CA HIS A 99 -6.83 -5.26 2.87
C HIS A 99 -5.62 -5.53 1.97
N ILE A 100 -4.69 -4.58 1.86
CA ILE A 100 -3.46 -4.72 1.07
C ILE A 100 -2.55 -5.82 1.65
N SER A 101 -2.42 -5.92 2.98
CA SER A 101 -1.55 -6.92 3.62
C SER A 101 -1.89 -8.36 3.23
N ARG A 102 -3.18 -8.64 2.94
CA ARG A 102 -3.65 -9.98 2.51
C ARG A 102 -3.03 -10.44 1.19
N TYR A 103 -2.54 -9.53 0.37
CA TYR A 103 -1.88 -9.83 -0.90
C TYR A 103 -0.37 -10.07 -0.74
N ILE A 104 0.19 -9.83 0.44
CA ILE A 104 1.59 -10.12 0.76
C ILE A 104 1.69 -11.61 1.11
N THR A 105 2.43 -12.36 0.29
CA THR A 105 2.62 -13.81 0.46
C THR A 105 3.66 -14.15 1.51
N ASP A 106 4.68 -13.31 1.67
CA ASP A 106 5.67 -13.48 2.72
C ASP A 106 5.07 -13.23 4.10
N LEU A 107 5.11 -14.26 4.96
CA LEU A 107 4.45 -14.26 6.26
C LEU A 107 4.96 -13.14 7.17
N SER A 108 6.27 -12.93 7.20
CA SER A 108 6.90 -11.98 8.11
C SER A 108 6.57 -10.54 7.70
N ASN A 109 6.66 -10.23 6.41
CA ASN A 109 6.29 -8.92 5.88
C ASN A 109 4.79 -8.64 6.01
N ARG A 110 3.92 -9.62 5.78
CA ARG A 110 2.47 -9.47 6.03
C ARG A 110 2.20 -9.17 7.50
N SER A 111 2.76 -9.98 8.40
CA SER A 111 2.62 -9.83 9.84
C SER A 111 3.11 -8.47 10.32
N LYS A 112 4.18 -7.94 9.72
CA LYS A 112 4.70 -6.62 10.02
C LYS A 112 3.71 -5.50 9.66
N VAL A 113 3.03 -5.60 8.52
CA VAL A 113 1.97 -4.64 8.16
C VAL A 113 0.81 -4.72 9.16
N GLU A 114 0.35 -5.93 9.47
CA GLU A 114 -0.74 -6.16 10.45
C GLU A 114 -0.39 -5.58 11.84
N ALA A 115 0.83 -5.80 12.30
CA ALA A 115 1.32 -5.24 13.56
C ALA A 115 1.34 -3.71 13.57
N GLU A 116 1.86 -3.07 12.50
CA GLU A 116 1.87 -1.61 12.40
C GLU A 116 0.45 -1.03 12.36
N VAL A 117 -0.49 -1.69 11.68
CA VAL A 117 -1.90 -1.30 11.70
C VAL A 117 -2.48 -1.37 13.11
N ALA A 118 -2.26 -2.48 13.83
CA ALA A 118 -2.72 -2.63 15.20
C ALA A 118 -2.16 -1.56 16.12
N LEU A 119 -0.86 -1.25 16.01
CA LEU A 119 -0.23 -0.20 16.82
C LEU A 119 -0.77 1.19 16.48
N ALA A 120 -1.10 1.47 15.22
CA ALA A 120 -1.74 2.72 14.85
C ALA A 120 -3.16 2.84 15.42
N LEU A 121 -3.94 1.76 15.36
CA LEU A 121 -5.28 1.69 15.97
C LEU A 121 -5.22 1.90 17.49
N ALA A 122 -4.24 1.28 18.16
CA ALA A 122 -4.05 1.46 19.59
C ALA A 122 -3.75 2.93 19.96
N LYS A 123 -2.86 3.59 19.20
CA LYS A 123 -2.57 5.03 19.39
C LYS A 123 -3.80 5.91 19.17
N ALA A 124 -4.73 5.49 18.32
CA ALA A 124 -6.01 6.18 18.11
C ALA A 124 -7.06 5.87 19.20
N GLY A 125 -6.74 5.01 20.18
CA GLY A 125 -7.63 4.62 21.27
C GLY A 125 -8.42 3.32 21.02
N ASN A 126 -8.29 2.71 19.86
CA ASN A 126 -8.99 1.47 19.49
C ASN A 126 -8.24 0.22 20.01
N ILE A 127 -8.05 0.13 21.33
CA ILE A 127 -7.22 -0.90 21.96
C ILE A 127 -7.75 -2.32 21.71
N SER A 128 -9.07 -2.52 21.78
CA SER A 128 -9.68 -3.83 21.58
C SER A 128 -9.40 -4.39 20.19
N GLU A 129 -9.61 -3.58 19.15
CA GLU A 129 -9.36 -3.96 17.76
C GLU A 129 -7.85 -4.21 17.50
N ALA A 130 -6.98 -3.37 18.09
CA ALA A 130 -5.54 -3.59 18.03
C ALA A 130 -5.14 -4.95 18.62
N MET A 131 -5.71 -5.33 19.78
CA MET A 131 -5.43 -6.63 20.39
C MET A 131 -5.96 -7.78 19.54
N GLU A 132 -7.13 -7.65 18.92
CA GLU A 132 -7.68 -8.67 18.02
C GLU A 132 -6.74 -8.92 16.83
N ILE A 133 -6.25 -7.86 16.19
CA ILE A 133 -5.30 -7.96 15.08
C ILE A 133 -3.99 -8.61 15.55
N ILE A 134 -3.39 -8.14 16.65
CA ILE A 134 -2.13 -8.70 17.18
C ILE A 134 -2.27 -10.19 17.52
N ASN A 135 -3.40 -10.59 18.11
CA ASN A 135 -3.65 -11.99 18.42
C ASN A 135 -3.74 -12.87 17.16
N GLY A 136 -4.24 -12.31 16.07
CA GLY A 136 -4.33 -12.97 14.76
C GLY A 136 -3.02 -13.03 13.96
N ILE A 137 -1.97 -12.29 14.38
CA ILE A 137 -0.65 -12.35 13.73
C ILE A 137 -0.09 -13.77 13.87
N LEU A 138 0.35 -14.33 12.74
CA LEU A 138 0.85 -15.71 12.65
C LEU A 138 2.36 -15.83 12.84
N ASP A 139 3.12 -14.77 12.57
CA ASP A 139 4.55 -14.71 12.88
C ASP A 139 4.72 -14.38 14.38
N GLU A 140 5.16 -15.36 15.16
CA GLU A 140 5.27 -15.24 16.62
C GLU A 140 6.30 -14.19 17.08
N ASP A 141 7.37 -13.98 16.30
CA ASP A 141 8.38 -12.97 16.62
C ASP A 141 7.77 -11.56 16.43
N VAL A 142 7.08 -11.35 15.32
CA VAL A 142 6.38 -10.09 15.04
C VAL A 142 5.24 -9.86 16.03
N LYS A 143 4.48 -10.90 16.38
CA LYS A 143 3.42 -10.83 17.39
C LYS A 143 3.97 -10.43 18.75
N THR A 144 5.05 -11.08 19.21
CA THR A 144 5.70 -10.76 20.49
C THR A 144 6.20 -9.32 20.50
N TRP A 145 6.84 -8.87 19.41
CA TRP A 145 7.27 -7.49 19.25
C TRP A 145 6.08 -6.51 19.32
N ALA A 146 4.98 -6.79 18.62
CA ALA A 146 3.79 -5.96 18.60
C ALA A 146 3.11 -5.88 19.97
N MET A 147 2.99 -7.00 20.69
CA MET A 147 2.47 -7.04 22.06
C MET A 147 3.31 -6.20 23.02
N SER A 148 4.64 -6.33 22.96
CA SER A 148 5.55 -5.52 23.78
C SER A 148 5.39 -4.03 23.48
N ARG A 149 5.27 -3.69 22.19
CA ARG A 149 5.10 -2.30 21.76
C ARG A 149 3.73 -1.74 22.16
N LEU A 150 2.67 -2.53 22.09
CA LEU A 150 1.34 -2.15 22.56
C LEU A 150 1.35 -1.86 24.06
N ALA A 151 1.92 -2.75 24.87
CA ALA A 151 2.04 -2.56 26.32
C ALA A 151 2.82 -1.30 26.69
N SER A 152 3.80 -0.88 25.87
CA SER A 152 4.56 0.36 26.07
C SER A 152 3.78 1.65 25.72
N GLN A 153 2.64 1.53 25.03
CA GLN A 153 1.83 2.66 24.56
C GLN A 153 0.59 2.93 25.42
N LEU A 154 0.25 1.98 26.30
CA LEU A 154 -0.81 2.07 27.30
C LEU A 154 -0.25 2.64 28.61
#